data_AF-A0A7Z9GZ60-F1
#
_entry.id   AF-A0A7Z9GZ60-F1
#
_cell.length_a   1.000
_cell.length_b   1.000
_cell.length_c   1.000
_cell.angle_alpha   90.00
_cell.angle_beta   90.00
_cell.angle_gamma   90.00
#
_symmetry.space_group_name_H-M   'P 1'
#
loop_
_entity.id
_entity.type
_entity.pdbx_description
1 polymer ?
#
loop_
_entity_poly.entity_id
_entity_poly.type
_entity_poly.pdbx_seq_one_letter_code
_entity_poly.pdbx_strand_id
1 'polypeptide(L)' 'MKTRTILCGLGLGFLAALSGCQSHLGGQTLPSPYYVHDDVQYHAPAPSEMKLTREAAVIKEYNAQRQLDRR' A
#
# COMPACT_ATOMS: atom_id res chain seq x y z
N MET A 1 42.67 8.71 -25.85
CA MET A 1 42.21 8.90 -24.45
C MET A 1 40.76 9.36 -24.35
N LYS A 2 40.31 10.34 -25.14
CA LYS A 2 38.94 10.89 -25.08
C LYS A 2 37.81 9.87 -25.24
N THR A 3 37.96 8.89 -26.13
CA THR A 3 36.93 7.86 -26.40
C THR A 3 36.68 6.93 -25.20
N ARG A 4 37.72 6.56 -24.44
CA ARG A 4 37.56 5.72 -23.24
C ARG A 4 36.85 6.48 -22.12
N THR A 5 37.18 7.76 -21.95
CA THR A 5 36.54 8.62 -20.95
C THR A 5 35.06 8.88 -21.29
N ILE A 6 34.73 9.11 -22.57
CA ILE A 6 33.33 9.26 -23.02
C ILE A 6 32.54 7.97 -22.80
N LEU A 7 33.12 6.81 -23.12
CA LEU A 7 32.44 5.53 -22.94
C LEU A 7 32.18 5.23 -21.45
N CYS A 8 33.14 5.50 -20.58
CA CYS A 8 32.96 5.36 -19.13
C CYS A 8 31.91 6.35 -18.58
N GLY A 9 31.90 7.59 -19.05
CA GLY A 9 30.92 8.60 -18.65
C GLY A 9 29.49 8.21 -19.03
N LEU A 10 29.28 7.74 -20.27
CA LEU A 10 27.98 7.24 -20.73
C LEU A 10 27.55 5.98 -19.97
N GLY A 11 28.48 5.05 -19.71
CA GLY A 11 28.20 3.84 -18.93
C GLY A 11 27.77 4.14 -17.50
N LEU A 12 28.44 5.07 -16.81
CA LEU A 12 28.03 5.49 -15.45
C LEU A 12 26.68 6.21 -15.45
N GLY A 13 26.44 7.11 -16.41
CA GLY A 13 25.17 7.81 -16.54
C GLY A 13 23.99 6.85 -16.78
N PHE A 14 24.20 5.81 -17.59
CA PHE A 14 23.19 4.79 -17.86
C PHE A 14 22.87 3.95 -16.62
N LEU A 15 23.89 3.54 -15.86
CA LEU A 15 23.69 2.80 -14.61
C LEU A 15 22.93 3.63 -13.56
N ALA A 16 23.24 4.92 -13.44
CA ALA A 16 22.53 5.83 -12.54
C ALA A 16 21.05 6.01 -12.92
N ALA A 17 20.73 5.99 -14.23
CA ALA A 17 19.35 6.07 -14.71
C ALA A 17 18.54 4.79 -14.48
N LEU A 18 19.21 3.64 -14.38
CA LEU A 18 18.57 2.34 -14.09
C LEU A 18 18.51 2.02 -12.60
N SER A 19 19.34 2.66 -11.78
CA SER A 19 19.31 2.49 -10.32
C SER A 19 18.28 3.41 -9.68
N GLY A 20 17.26 2.83 -9.03
CA GLY A 20 16.30 3.54 -8.19
C GLY A 20 16.31 3.01 -6.76
N CYS A 21 15.93 3.86 -5.79
CA CYS A 21 15.65 3.42 -4.44
C CYS A 21 14.16 3.08 -4.33
N GLN A 22 13.84 1.83 -3.99
CA GLN A 22 12.46 1.40 -3.81
C GLN A 22 11.92 2.02 -2.51
N SER A 23 10.97 2.95 -2.63
CA SER A 23 10.39 3.67 -1.51
C SER A 23 9.38 2.81 -0.74
N HIS A 24 9.50 2.80 0.59
CA HIS A 24 8.60 2.11 1.50
C HIS A 24 7.85 3.12 2.36
N LEU A 25 6.53 3.11 2.29
CA LEU A 25 5.67 4.08 2.97
C LEU A 25 4.49 3.37 3.63
N GLY A 26 4.23 3.67 4.90
CA GLY A 26 3.08 3.12 5.62
C GLY A 26 3.07 1.60 5.77
N GLY A 27 4.22 0.92 5.73
CA GLY A 27 4.29 -0.55 5.78
C GLY A 27 4.12 -1.24 4.42
N GLN A 28 3.94 -0.48 3.33
CA GLN A 28 3.81 -1.01 1.98
C GLN A 28 4.95 -0.52 1.09
N THR A 29 5.44 -1.41 0.25
CA THR A 29 6.41 -1.06 -0.79
C THR A 29 5.65 -0.71 -2.06
N LEU A 30 5.67 0.56 -2.43
CA LEU A 30 4.85 1.07 -3.52
C LEU A 30 5.50 0.74 -4.87
N PRO A 31 4.74 0.20 -5.83
CA PRO A 31 5.27 -0.26 -7.11
C PRO A 31 5.58 0.89 -8.08
N SER A 32 4.94 2.05 -7.92
CA SER A 32 5.12 3.21 -8.80
C SER A 32 5.72 4.41 -8.05
N PRO A 33 6.64 5.17 -8.67
CA PRO A 33 7.19 6.40 -8.09
C PRO A 33 6.18 7.56 -8.11
N TYR A 34 5.05 7.40 -8.82
CA TYR A 34 4.00 8.40 -8.94
C TYR A 34 2.78 8.10 -8.06
N TYR A 35 2.89 7.22 -7.07
CA TYR A 35 1.77 6.76 -6.23
C TYR A 35 0.91 7.88 -5.59
N VAL A 36 1.45 9.10 -5.46
CA VAL A 36 0.72 10.28 -4.95
C VAL A 36 -0.25 10.85 -5.98
N HIS A 37 0.10 10.73 -7.26
CA HIS A 37 -0.71 11.18 -8.41
C HIS A 37 -1.44 10.05 -9.11
N ASP A 38 -1.02 8.81 -8.84
CA ASP A 38 -1.71 7.62 -9.28
C ASP A 38 -3.12 7.63 -8.70
N ASP A 39 -4.06 7.16 -9.50
CA ASP A 39 -5.45 7.12 -9.11
C ASP A 39 -5.54 6.34 -7.78
N VAL A 40 -6.35 6.83 -6.84
CA VAL A 40 -6.67 6.03 -5.66
C VAL A 40 -7.14 4.69 -6.21
N GLN A 41 -6.42 3.59 -5.92
CA GLN A 41 -6.90 2.25 -6.23
C GLN A 41 -8.18 2.05 -5.43
N TYR A 42 -9.29 2.46 -6.02
CA TYR A 42 -10.60 2.40 -5.42
C TYR A 42 -11.00 0.94 -5.43
N HIS A 43 -10.61 0.25 -4.35
CA HIS A 43 -11.18 -1.03 -4.01
C HIS A 43 -12.63 -0.76 -3.66
N ALA A 44 -13.51 -0.90 -4.65
CA ALA A 44 -14.94 -0.78 -4.45
C ALA A 44 -15.29 -1.62 -3.22
N PRO A 45 -16.01 -1.03 -2.23
CA PRO A 45 -16.43 -1.81 -1.08
C PRO A 45 -17.19 -3.01 -1.62
N ALA A 46 -16.69 -4.21 -1.35
CA ALA A 46 -17.35 -5.43 -1.78
C ALA A 46 -18.81 -5.33 -1.33
N PRO A 47 -19.79 -5.58 -2.22
CA PRO A 47 -21.20 -5.28 -1.95
C PRO A 47 -21.77 -6.02 -0.72
N SER A 48 -21.04 -6.97 -0.15
CA SER A 48 -21.41 -7.76 1.02
C SER A 48 -20.43 -7.69 2.20
N GLU A 49 -19.31 -6.96 2.12
CA GLU A 49 -18.36 -6.91 3.23
C GLU A 49 -18.72 -5.76 4.19
N MET A 50 -19.41 -6.12 5.27
CA MET A 50 -19.57 -5.27 6.43
C MET A 50 -18.19 -4.92 6.99
N LYS A 51 -17.74 -3.68 6.76
CA LYS A 51 -16.40 -3.16 7.15
C LYS A 51 -16.05 -3.29 8.65
N LEU A 52 -17.03 -3.63 9.48
CA LEU A 52 -16.97 -3.67 10.95
C LEU A 52 -17.48 -5.02 11.51
N THR A 53 -17.01 -6.14 10.95
CA THR A 53 -17.38 -7.48 11.43
C THR A 53 -17.08 -7.70 12.90
N ARG A 54 -15.96 -7.13 13.38
CA ARG A 54 -15.54 -7.24 14.77
C ARG A 54 -16.48 -6.50 15.71
N GLU A 55 -16.84 -5.27 15.37
CA GLU A 55 -17.75 -4.43 16.15
C GLU A 55 -19.16 -5.01 16.15
N ALA A 56 -19.62 -5.53 15.01
CA ALA A 56 -20.90 -6.21 14.91
C ALA A 56 -20.96 -7.48 15.77
N ALA A 57 -19.87 -8.27 15.82
CA ALA A 57 -19.77 -9.44 16.68
C ALA A 57 -19.82 -9.05 18.18
N VAL A 58 -19.05 -8.03 18.58
CA VAL A 58 -19.03 -7.52 19.96
C VAL A 58 -20.41 -7.01 20.38
N ILE A 59 -21.10 -6.25 19.51
CA ILE A 59 -22.45 -5.75 19.78
C ILE A 59 -23.44 -6.92 19.93
N LYS A 60 -23.32 -7.96 19.09
CA LYS A 60 -24.17 -9.15 19.17
C LYS A 60 -23.99 -9.90 20.49
N GLU A 61 -22.75 -10.09 20.93
CA GLU A 61 -22.42 -10.73 22.20
C GLU A 61 -22.92 -9.91 23.39
N TYR A 62 -22.69 -8.59 23.39
CA TYR A 62 -23.18 -7.69 24.43
C TYR A 62 -24.70 -7.72 24.55
N ASN A 63 -25.41 -7.69 23.41
CA ASN A 63 -26.86 -7.75 23.40
C ASN A 63 -27.40 -9.10 23.90
N ALA A 64 -26.71 -10.20 23.61
CA ALA A 64 -27.06 -11.52 24.12
C ALA A 64 -26.90 -11.60 25.64
N GLN A 65 -25.79 -11.09 26.19
CA GLN A 65 -25.57 -11.01 27.64
C GLN A 65 -26.64 -10.15 28.32
N ARG A 66 -26.90 -8.95 27.78
CA ARG A 66 -27.96 -8.05 28.27
C ARG A 66 -29.35 -8.67 28.28
N GLN A 67 -29.65 -9.58 27.36
CA GLN A 67 -30.95 -10.27 27.32
C GLN A 67 -31.04 -11.40 28.35
N LEU A 68 -29.92 -12.07 28.64
CA LEU A 68 -29.83 -13.05 29.71
C LEU A 68 -29.96 -12.38 31.07
N ASP A 69 -29.27 -11.26 31.29
CA ASP A 69 -29.33 -10.50 32.56
C ASP A 69 -30.72 -9.88 32.82
N ARG A 70 -31.54 -9.70 31.78
CA ARG A 70 -32.90 -9.14 31.88
C ARG A 70 -33.96 -10.20 32.21
N ARG A 71 -33.63 -11.49 32.08
CA ARG A 71 -34.55 -12.61 32.39
C ARG A 71 -34.36 -13.07 33.83
#